data_AF-A0A1X2IDT4-F1
#
_entry.id   AF-A0A1X2IDT4-F1
#
_cell.length_a   1.000
_cell.length_b   1.000
_cell.length_c   1.000
_cell.angle_alpha   90.00
_cell.angle_beta   90.00
_cell.angle_gamma   90.00
#
_symmetry.space_group_name_H-M   'P 1'
#
loop_
_entity.id
_entity.type
_entity.pdbx_description
1 polymer ?
#
loop_
_entity_poly.entity_id
_entity_poly.type
_entity_poly.pdbx_seq_one_letter_code
_entity_poly.pdbx_strand_id
1 'polypeptide(L)'
;MSHVHGPGCNHGSGGQTQTINIADANVAPPLYKNIAGFLRDEKKSGMKQKQGVFNGKRVDYFKGKQAVNALLKEGFAKTLPQDEKKPSERSDAVAILNELGRLGFILCVERGDPINGKHTPRALRPCSVQEMNESGYYLWVWEGSQLRVYLGAMGLVGAILTAVLFPLWPDFLKLGVWYLSVATLGLLGVFFGIAIVRLILFVITMIILPRGFWLFPNLFEDCGVIDSFKPLYGWDEPKQKKKSATTSSTAAAATAATTPAPSSSSSQKGSSTSTTVETVKED
;
A
#
# COMPACT_ATOMS: atom_id res chain seq x y z
N MET A 1 -31.56 -15.08 61.85
CA MET A 1 -30.76 -13.91 61.44
C MET A 1 -31.07 -13.62 59.97
N SER A 2 -31.90 -12.62 59.71
CA SER A 2 -32.37 -12.25 58.38
C SER A 2 -31.53 -11.09 57.83
N HIS A 3 -30.75 -11.32 56.78
CA HIS A 3 -30.02 -10.25 56.11
C HIS A 3 -30.96 -9.44 55.20
N VAL A 4 -31.04 -8.14 55.47
CA VAL A 4 -31.80 -7.17 54.66
C VAL A 4 -30.87 -6.65 53.56
N HIS A 5 -31.26 -6.80 52.30
CA HIS A 5 -30.57 -6.16 51.17
C HIS A 5 -31.11 -4.74 50.98
N GLY A 6 -30.22 -3.75 50.94
CA GLY A 6 -30.58 -2.34 50.75
C GLY A 6 -30.90 -2.01 49.28
N PRO A 7 -31.83 -1.07 49.02
CA PRO A 7 -32.20 -0.66 47.67
C PRO A 7 -31.14 0.31 47.10
N GLY A 8 -30.18 -0.21 46.32
CA GLY A 8 -29.11 0.63 45.74
C GLY A 8 -28.27 -0.01 44.64
N CYS A 9 -28.57 -1.24 44.21
CA CYS A 9 -27.82 -1.91 43.14
C CYS A 9 -28.24 -1.35 41.77
N ASN A 10 -27.56 -0.29 41.33
CA ASN A 10 -27.63 0.20 39.96
C ASN A 10 -27.06 -0.87 39.01
N HIS A 11 -27.92 -1.76 38.51
CA HIS A 11 -27.55 -2.70 37.45
C HIS A 11 -27.17 -1.89 36.22
N GLY A 12 -25.87 -1.95 35.86
CA GLY A 12 -25.33 -1.22 34.73
C GLY A 12 -26.14 -1.53 33.47
N SER A 13 -26.57 -0.47 32.78
CA SER A 13 -27.31 -0.53 31.53
C SER A 13 -26.66 -1.54 30.58
N GLY A 14 -27.38 -2.63 30.29
CA GLY A 14 -26.91 -3.63 29.33
C GLY A 14 -26.66 -2.94 27.99
N GLY A 15 -25.48 -3.14 27.42
CA GLY A 15 -25.15 -2.60 26.10
C GLY A 15 -26.14 -3.17 25.09
N GLN A 16 -27.10 -2.36 24.63
CA GLN A 16 -28.06 -2.79 23.62
C GLN A 16 -27.29 -3.08 22.33
N THR A 17 -27.21 -4.36 21.97
CA THR A 17 -26.70 -4.80 20.68
C THR A 17 -27.70 -4.36 19.62
N GLN A 18 -27.45 -3.21 19.00
CA GLN A 18 -28.25 -2.75 17.86
C GLN A 18 -27.95 -3.63 16.65
N THR A 19 -28.89 -4.52 16.33
CA THR A 19 -28.88 -5.32 15.10
C THR A 19 -29.28 -4.43 13.93
N ILE A 20 -28.30 -3.97 13.16
CA ILE A 20 -28.55 -3.21 11.93
C ILE A 20 -28.60 -4.20 10.78
N ASN A 21 -29.77 -4.32 10.15
CA ASN A 21 -29.91 -5.09 8.93
C ASN A 21 -29.25 -4.32 7.77
N ILE A 22 -28.20 -4.90 7.21
CA ILE A 22 -27.38 -4.33 6.13
C ILE A 22 -27.54 -5.24 4.91
N ALA A 23 -27.76 -4.67 3.73
CA ALA A 23 -27.84 -5.43 2.49
C ALA A 23 -26.47 -6.05 2.12
N ASP A 24 -26.46 -7.19 1.43
CA ASP A 24 -25.20 -7.80 1.00
C ASP A 24 -24.57 -7.05 -0.20
N ALA A 25 -23.49 -6.33 0.08
CA ALA A 25 -22.65 -5.64 -0.91
C ALA A 25 -22.12 -6.58 -2.02
N ASN A 26 -22.06 -7.89 -1.80
CA ASN A 26 -21.66 -8.87 -2.82
C ASN A 26 -22.75 -9.11 -3.87
N VAL A 27 -24.03 -8.85 -3.57
CA VAL A 27 -25.15 -8.95 -4.53
C VAL A 27 -25.35 -7.65 -5.32
N ALA A 28 -24.89 -6.51 -4.79
CA ALA A 28 -25.08 -5.18 -5.37
C ALA A 28 -24.57 -5.01 -6.83
N PRO A 29 -25.10 -4.05 -7.61
CA PRO A 29 -24.73 -3.85 -9.01
C PRO A 29 -23.22 -3.59 -9.24
N PRO A 30 -22.67 -3.92 -10.43
CA PRO A 30 -21.24 -3.75 -10.73
C PRO A 30 -20.74 -2.32 -10.57
N LEU A 31 -21.61 -1.34 -10.86
CA LEU A 31 -21.32 0.08 -10.70
C LEU A 31 -20.86 0.42 -9.27
N TYR A 32 -21.70 0.14 -8.27
CA TYR A 32 -21.39 0.47 -6.88
C TYR A 32 -20.16 -0.28 -6.35
N LYS A 33 -19.90 -1.49 -6.85
CA LYS A 33 -18.65 -2.23 -6.58
C LYS A 33 -17.41 -1.52 -7.16
N ASN A 34 -17.51 -0.93 -8.35
CA ASN A 34 -16.43 -0.12 -8.93
C ASN A 34 -16.21 1.18 -8.14
N ILE A 35 -17.30 1.86 -7.74
CA ILE A 35 -17.25 3.08 -6.92
C ILE A 35 -16.61 2.79 -5.56
N ALA A 36 -17.04 1.73 -4.87
CA ALA A 36 -16.44 1.27 -3.62
C ALA A 36 -14.95 0.92 -3.80
N GLY A 37 -14.62 0.20 -4.87
CA GLY A 37 -13.25 -0.19 -5.21
C GLY A 37 -12.33 0.99 -5.49
N PHE A 38 -12.84 2.05 -6.14
CA PHE A 38 -12.12 3.31 -6.32
C PHE A 38 -11.88 4.01 -4.99
N LEU A 39 -12.94 4.20 -4.18
CA LEU A 39 -12.85 4.90 -2.91
C LEU A 39 -11.89 4.21 -1.92
N ARG A 40 -11.92 2.87 -1.85
CA ARG A 40 -11.05 2.04 -1.00
C ARG A 40 -9.59 1.98 -1.47
N ASP A 41 -9.27 2.37 -2.70
CA ASP A 41 -7.89 2.49 -3.21
C ASP A 41 -7.31 3.88 -2.86
N GLU A 42 -6.58 3.97 -1.74
CA GLU A 42 -6.02 5.23 -1.24
C GLU A 42 -5.19 6.01 -2.28
N LYS A 43 -4.52 5.32 -3.21
CA LYS A 43 -3.69 5.97 -4.22
C LYS A 43 -4.54 6.64 -5.32
N LYS A 44 -5.72 6.09 -5.61
CA LYS A 44 -6.63 6.62 -6.64
C LYS A 44 -7.62 7.63 -6.07
N SER A 45 -8.25 7.31 -4.94
CA SER A 45 -9.20 8.22 -4.27
C SER A 45 -8.49 9.37 -3.58
N GLY A 46 -7.24 9.18 -3.15
CA GLY A 46 -6.52 10.10 -2.26
C GLY A 46 -7.20 10.25 -0.89
N MET A 47 -8.11 9.33 -0.53
CA MET A 47 -8.77 9.30 0.77
C MET A 47 -7.91 8.53 1.75
N LYS A 48 -7.55 9.17 2.87
CA LYS A 48 -6.85 8.50 3.98
C LYS A 48 -7.83 7.69 4.81
N GLN A 49 -7.68 6.38 4.80
CA GLN A 49 -8.40 5.46 5.67
C GLN A 49 -7.72 5.41 7.04
N LYS A 50 -8.50 5.07 8.07
CA LYS A 50 -8.04 4.94 9.45
C LYS A 50 -8.53 3.62 10.00
N GLN A 51 -7.71 2.97 10.83
CA GLN A 51 -8.16 1.79 11.55
C GLN A 51 -8.93 2.18 12.82
N GLY A 52 -10.12 1.61 12.94
CA GLY A 52 -10.93 1.59 14.16
C GLY A 52 -11.17 0.16 14.60
N VAL A 53 -11.91 0.00 15.70
CA VAL A 53 -12.43 -1.29 16.13
C VAL A 53 -13.95 -1.16 16.26
N PHE A 54 -14.66 -2.03 15.55
CA PHE A 54 -16.11 -2.14 15.55
C PHE A 54 -16.46 -3.58 15.94
N ASN A 55 -17.27 -3.76 16.99
CA ASN A 55 -17.67 -5.09 17.48
C ASN A 55 -16.49 -6.07 17.68
N GLY A 56 -15.38 -5.58 18.22
CA GLY A 56 -14.15 -6.33 18.44
C GLY A 56 -13.27 -6.55 17.20
N LYS A 57 -13.81 -6.45 15.98
CA LYS A 57 -13.05 -6.55 14.73
C LYS A 57 -12.35 -5.22 14.41
N ARG A 58 -11.12 -5.28 13.91
CA ARG A 58 -10.46 -4.13 13.29
C ARG A 58 -11.09 -3.86 11.93
N VAL A 59 -11.50 -2.62 11.70
CA VAL A 59 -12.13 -2.18 10.45
C VAL A 59 -11.55 -0.85 10.00
N ASP A 60 -11.48 -0.66 8.68
CA ASP A 60 -11.08 0.60 8.09
C ASP A 60 -12.28 1.55 7.98
N TYR A 61 -12.05 2.81 8.36
CA TYR A 61 -13.07 3.85 8.35
C TYR A 61 -12.50 5.19 7.86
N PHE A 62 -13.36 6.02 7.30
CA PHE A 62 -13.02 7.30 6.69
C PHE A 62 -13.99 8.40 7.14
N LYS A 63 -13.80 9.63 6.65
CA LYS A 63 -14.69 10.78 6.91
C LYS A 63 -15.50 11.11 5.67
N GLY A 64 -16.81 11.35 5.80
CA GLY A 64 -17.71 11.60 4.66
C GLY A 64 -17.18 12.66 3.68
N LYS A 65 -16.71 13.80 4.19
CA LYS A 65 -16.09 14.87 3.39
C LYS A 65 -14.94 14.43 2.49
N GLN A 66 -14.16 13.42 2.90
CA GLN A 66 -13.06 12.89 2.08
C GLN A 66 -13.57 12.02 0.94
N ALA A 67 -14.66 11.25 1.16
CA ALA A 67 -15.30 10.47 0.09
C ALA A 67 -16.00 11.39 -0.93
N VAL A 68 -16.76 12.40 -0.48
CA VAL A 68 -17.35 13.41 -1.37
C VAL A 68 -16.27 14.11 -2.21
N ASN A 69 -15.18 14.55 -1.58
CA ASN A 69 -14.05 15.14 -2.30
C ASN A 69 -13.33 14.16 -3.25
N ALA A 70 -13.39 12.84 -2.99
CA ALA A 70 -12.78 11.83 -3.86
C ALA A 70 -13.65 11.55 -5.10
N LEU A 71 -14.98 11.51 -4.96
CA LEU A 71 -15.93 11.35 -6.08
C LEU A 71 -15.87 12.51 -7.07
N LEU A 72 -15.59 13.73 -6.60
CA LEU A 72 -15.45 14.91 -7.46
C LEU A 72 -14.14 14.97 -8.26
N LYS A 73 -13.15 14.11 -7.96
CA LYS A 73 -11.86 14.08 -8.68
C LYS A 73 -12.02 13.51 -10.09
N GLU A 74 -11.21 13.98 -11.03
CA GLU A 74 -11.18 13.44 -12.40
C GLU A 74 -10.78 11.96 -12.46
N GLY A 75 -10.04 11.47 -11.47
CA GLY A 75 -9.73 10.03 -11.33
C GLY A 75 -10.99 9.15 -11.21
N PHE A 76 -12.09 9.67 -10.67
CA PHE A 76 -13.35 8.94 -10.54
C PHE A 76 -14.05 8.72 -11.89
N ALA A 77 -13.96 9.68 -12.81
CA ALA A 77 -14.58 9.59 -14.13
C ALA A 77 -14.06 8.41 -14.97
N LYS A 78 -12.86 7.88 -14.65
CA LYS A 78 -12.28 6.68 -15.27
C LYS A 78 -12.84 5.36 -14.71
N THR A 79 -13.69 5.42 -13.69
CA THR A 79 -14.24 4.23 -12.98
C THR A 79 -15.73 4.04 -13.16
N LEU A 80 -16.42 5.04 -13.73
CA LEU A 80 -17.78 4.92 -14.23
C LEU A 80 -17.79 4.28 -15.63
N PRO A 81 -18.84 3.51 -15.99
CA PRO A 81 -19.15 3.21 -17.39
C PRO A 81 -19.38 4.51 -18.18
N GLN A 82 -19.15 4.50 -19.50
CA GLN A 82 -19.32 5.71 -20.34
C GLN A 82 -20.74 6.30 -20.33
N ASP A 83 -21.74 5.50 -19.98
CA ASP A 83 -23.16 5.88 -19.98
C ASP A 83 -23.57 6.67 -18.71
N GLU A 84 -22.76 6.62 -17.63
CA GLU A 84 -23.16 7.21 -16.35
C GLU A 84 -22.60 8.62 -16.12
N LYS A 85 -23.49 9.56 -15.77
CA LYS A 85 -23.16 10.97 -15.55
C LYS A 85 -22.19 11.14 -14.38
N LYS A 86 -21.04 11.76 -14.64
CA LYS A 86 -20.06 12.15 -13.61
C LYS A 86 -20.72 13.06 -12.55
N PRO A 87 -20.59 12.76 -11.24
CA PRO A 87 -20.95 13.66 -10.17
C PRO A 87 -20.20 14.97 -10.32
N SER A 88 -20.96 16.05 -10.56
CA SER A 88 -20.40 17.38 -10.78
C SER A 88 -20.67 18.28 -9.56
N GLU A 89 -21.76 18.02 -8.85
CA GLU A 89 -22.10 18.70 -7.60
C GLU A 89 -21.82 17.83 -6.37
N ARG A 90 -21.72 18.47 -5.19
CA ARG A 90 -21.61 17.75 -3.91
C ARG A 90 -22.89 16.96 -3.58
N SER A 91 -24.06 17.47 -3.94
CA SER A 91 -25.35 16.79 -3.77
C SER A 91 -25.40 15.44 -4.50
N ASP A 92 -24.98 15.39 -5.77
CA ASP A 92 -24.83 14.15 -6.54
C ASP A 92 -23.93 13.11 -5.80
N ALA A 93 -22.78 13.58 -5.31
CA ALA A 93 -21.83 12.72 -4.59
C ALA A 93 -22.38 12.21 -3.24
N VAL A 94 -23.20 13.01 -2.55
CA VAL A 94 -23.92 12.61 -1.33
C VAL A 94 -24.99 11.55 -1.65
N ALA A 95 -25.75 11.71 -2.73
CA ALA A 95 -26.75 10.73 -3.16
C ALA A 95 -26.12 9.36 -3.47
N ILE A 96 -25.00 9.33 -4.20
CA ILE A 96 -24.26 8.10 -4.49
C ILE A 96 -23.74 7.43 -3.21
N LEU A 97 -23.27 8.20 -2.23
CA LEU A 97 -22.80 7.64 -0.95
C LEU A 97 -23.96 7.14 -0.06
N ASN A 98 -25.14 7.75 -0.14
CA ASN A 98 -26.36 7.22 0.50
C ASN A 98 -26.74 5.85 -0.11
N GLU A 99 -26.77 5.73 -1.44
CA GLU A 99 -27.01 4.46 -2.12
C GLU A 99 -25.93 3.41 -1.79
N LEU A 100 -24.67 3.83 -1.70
CA LEU A 100 -23.55 2.97 -1.30
C LEU A 100 -23.70 2.45 0.15
N GLY A 101 -24.30 3.25 1.04
CA GLY A 101 -24.69 2.85 2.39
C GLY A 101 -25.88 1.90 2.41
N ARG A 102 -26.93 2.18 1.62
CA ARG A 102 -28.13 1.34 1.48
C ARG A 102 -27.81 -0.05 0.93
N LEU A 103 -26.87 -0.14 -0.01
CA LEU A 103 -26.33 -1.38 -0.58
C LEU A 103 -25.28 -2.06 0.32
N GLY A 104 -25.05 -1.55 1.53
CA GLY A 104 -24.27 -2.21 2.56
C GLY A 104 -22.76 -2.21 2.38
N PHE A 105 -22.20 -1.34 1.53
CA PHE A 105 -20.75 -1.20 1.42
C PHE A 105 -20.16 -0.40 2.58
N ILE A 106 -20.91 0.60 3.08
CA ILE A 106 -20.48 1.53 4.13
C ILE A 106 -21.52 1.68 5.24
N LEU A 107 -21.07 1.82 6.49
CA LEU A 107 -21.94 2.02 7.67
C LEU A 107 -21.57 3.33 8.38
N CYS A 108 -22.57 4.13 8.77
CA CYS A 108 -22.38 5.37 9.52
C CYS A 108 -21.98 5.05 10.95
N VAL A 109 -20.89 5.64 11.42
CA VAL A 109 -20.33 5.36 12.74
C VAL A 109 -19.90 6.61 13.48
N GLU A 110 -20.15 6.59 14.77
CA GLU A 110 -19.60 7.54 15.71
C GLU A 110 -18.21 7.09 16.16
N ARG A 111 -17.25 8.02 16.11
CA ARG A 111 -15.91 7.81 16.64
C ARG A 111 -15.94 8.04 18.14
N GLY A 112 -15.87 6.95 18.90
CA GLY A 112 -15.62 6.99 20.33
C GLY A 112 -14.15 7.24 20.70
N ASP A 113 -13.86 6.97 21.97
CA ASP A 113 -12.54 7.10 22.55
C ASP A 113 -11.53 6.06 22.03
N PRO A 114 -10.22 6.34 22.10
CA PRO A 114 -9.21 5.33 21.87
C PRO A 114 -9.38 4.25 22.94
N ILE A 115 -9.45 2.98 22.53
CA ILE A 115 -9.80 1.90 23.46
C ILE A 115 -8.78 1.84 24.61
N ASN A 116 -7.50 2.10 24.31
CA ASN A 116 -6.44 2.16 25.32
C ASN A 116 -5.32 3.14 24.94
N GLY A 117 -5.32 4.33 25.53
CA GLY A 117 -4.27 5.32 25.30
C GLY A 117 -4.24 5.92 23.89
N LYS A 118 -3.62 7.09 23.77
CA LYS A 118 -3.84 8.07 22.69
C LYS A 118 -3.58 7.55 21.25
N HIS A 119 -2.77 6.50 21.06
CA HIS A 119 -2.38 5.96 19.75
C HIS A 119 -2.98 4.58 19.43
N THR A 120 -3.98 4.10 20.18
CA THR A 120 -4.74 2.91 19.75
C THR A 120 -5.85 3.24 18.75
N PRO A 121 -6.32 2.23 17.98
CA PRO A 121 -7.59 2.31 17.28
C PRO A 121 -8.71 2.76 18.22
N ARG A 122 -9.64 3.54 17.68
CA ARG A 122 -10.80 4.04 18.41
C ARG A 122 -11.96 3.07 18.31
N ALA A 123 -12.73 2.97 19.38
CA ALA A 123 -14.02 2.30 19.32
C ALA A 123 -14.92 3.04 18.33
N LEU A 124 -15.51 2.29 17.41
CA LEU A 124 -16.55 2.77 16.51
C LEU A 124 -17.88 2.22 17.02
N ARG A 125 -18.89 3.10 17.15
CA ARG A 125 -20.27 2.72 17.45
C ARG A 125 -21.13 3.01 16.22
N PRO A 126 -22.18 2.24 15.93
CA PRO A 126 -23.13 2.63 14.90
C PRO A 126 -23.77 3.97 15.24
N CYS A 127 -24.06 4.80 14.24
CA CYS A 127 -24.94 5.95 14.43
C CYS A 127 -26.41 5.50 14.38
N SER A 128 -27.30 6.15 15.13
CA SER A 128 -28.75 5.88 15.07
C SER A 128 -29.40 6.31 13.76
N VAL A 129 -28.78 7.26 13.04
CA VAL A 129 -29.26 7.76 11.74
C VAL A 129 -28.22 7.38 10.67
N GLN A 130 -28.65 6.54 9.73
CA GLN A 130 -27.80 5.95 8.68
C GLN A 130 -27.76 6.82 7.40
N GLU A 131 -27.82 8.14 7.54
CA GLU A 131 -27.75 9.11 6.44
C GLU A 131 -26.31 9.60 6.19
N MET A 132 -26.02 9.99 4.95
CA MET A 132 -24.70 10.51 4.58
C MET A 132 -24.55 12.00 4.93
N ASN A 133 -23.58 12.28 5.79
CA ASN A 133 -23.23 13.61 6.29
C ASN A 133 -21.71 13.83 6.13
N GLU A 134 -21.29 14.94 5.51
CA GLU A 134 -19.87 15.23 5.28
C GLU A 134 -19.03 15.27 6.58
N SER A 135 -19.64 15.66 7.69
CA SER A 135 -18.98 15.73 8.99
C SER A 135 -18.80 14.36 9.66
N GLY A 136 -19.62 13.37 9.28
CA GLY A 136 -19.67 12.03 9.86
C GLY A 136 -18.49 11.12 9.48
N TYR A 137 -18.42 9.97 10.14
CA TYR A 137 -17.46 8.91 9.84
C TYR A 137 -18.20 7.67 9.33
N TYR A 138 -17.54 6.94 8.43
CA TYR A 138 -18.11 5.78 7.77
C TYR A 138 -17.08 4.66 7.79
N LEU A 139 -17.47 3.46 8.24
CA LEU A 139 -16.63 2.26 8.12
C LEU A 139 -16.93 1.51 6.82
N TRP A 140 -15.94 0.78 6.31
CA TRP A 140 -16.13 -0.18 5.24
C TRP A 140 -16.63 -1.50 5.80
N VAL A 141 -17.76 -1.97 5.28
CA VAL A 141 -18.25 -3.34 5.50
C VAL A 141 -17.70 -4.27 4.40
N TRP A 142 -17.65 -3.79 3.17
CA TRP A 142 -17.19 -4.56 2.01
C TRP A 142 -15.65 -4.61 1.90
N GLU A 143 -15.09 -5.82 1.95
CA GLU A 143 -13.64 -6.08 1.97
C GLU A 143 -12.93 -6.03 0.61
N GLY A 144 -13.67 -5.75 -0.48
CA GLY A 144 -13.12 -5.75 -1.84
C GLY A 144 -13.10 -7.12 -2.52
N SER A 145 -12.68 -7.14 -3.80
CA SER A 145 -12.59 -8.37 -4.58
C SER A 145 -11.47 -9.30 -4.06
N GLN A 146 -11.87 -10.33 -3.33
CA GLN A 146 -10.97 -11.34 -2.78
C GLN A 146 -10.33 -12.24 -3.86
N LEU A 147 -10.79 -12.19 -5.11
CA LEU A 147 -10.30 -13.04 -6.21
C LEU A 147 -8.77 -12.94 -6.36
N ARG A 148 -8.19 -11.74 -6.28
CA ARG A 148 -6.72 -11.56 -6.35
C ARG A 148 -5.99 -12.21 -5.17
N VAL A 149 -6.59 -12.20 -3.98
CA VAL A 149 -6.03 -12.84 -2.79
C VAL A 149 -6.09 -14.36 -2.93
N TYR A 150 -7.23 -14.90 -3.37
CA TYR A 150 -7.38 -16.35 -3.64
C TYR A 150 -6.48 -16.83 -4.77
N LEU A 151 -6.35 -16.08 -5.87
CA LEU A 151 -5.46 -16.42 -6.98
C LEU A 151 -3.98 -16.34 -6.56
N GLY A 152 -3.60 -15.36 -5.75
CA GLY A 152 -2.26 -15.27 -5.16
C GLY A 152 -1.97 -16.42 -4.19
N ALA A 153 -2.93 -16.78 -3.34
CA ALA A 153 -2.82 -17.92 -2.43
C ALA A 153 -2.73 -19.26 -3.18
N MET A 154 -3.57 -19.47 -4.20
CA MET A 154 -3.52 -20.64 -5.07
C MET A 154 -2.20 -20.71 -5.85
N GLY A 155 -1.68 -19.57 -6.33
CA GLY A 155 -0.38 -19.48 -6.97
C GLY A 155 0.78 -19.82 -6.02
N LEU A 156 0.73 -19.35 -4.77
CA LEU A 156 1.72 -19.67 -3.74
C LEU A 156 1.70 -21.17 -3.39
N VAL A 157 0.52 -21.73 -3.14
CA VAL A 157 0.34 -23.17 -2.88
C VAL A 157 0.80 -23.99 -4.09
N GLY A 158 0.44 -23.57 -5.31
CA GLY A 158 0.90 -24.18 -6.55
C GLY A 158 2.42 -24.18 -6.67
N ALA A 159 3.09 -23.05 -6.43
CA ALA A 159 4.55 -22.95 -6.47
C ALA A 159 5.24 -23.86 -5.44
N ILE A 160 4.72 -23.94 -4.21
CA ILE A 160 5.23 -24.84 -3.17
C ILE A 160 5.04 -26.30 -3.57
N LEU A 161 3.85 -26.69 -4.04
CA LEU A 161 3.58 -28.05 -4.53
C LEU A 161 4.49 -28.40 -5.70
N THR A 162 4.62 -27.51 -6.68
CA THR A 162 5.52 -27.67 -7.84
C THR A 162 6.95 -27.93 -7.40
N ALA A 163 7.48 -27.19 -6.42
CA ALA A 163 8.81 -27.40 -5.86
C ALA A 163 8.95 -28.72 -5.07
N VAL A 164 7.99 -29.07 -4.21
CA VAL A 164 8.01 -30.31 -3.42
C VAL A 164 7.87 -31.55 -4.32
N LEU A 165 7.10 -31.45 -5.40
CA LEU A 165 6.89 -32.51 -6.38
C LEU A 165 8.05 -32.67 -7.38
N PHE A 166 9.12 -31.86 -7.30
CA PHE A 166 10.30 -31.95 -8.18
C PHE A 166 10.84 -33.39 -8.43
N PRO A 167 10.88 -34.31 -7.44
CA PRO A 167 11.29 -35.70 -7.68
C PRO A 167 10.44 -36.43 -8.74
N LEU A 168 9.13 -36.13 -8.78
CA LEU A 168 8.14 -36.73 -9.69
C LEU A 168 8.06 -36.05 -11.06
N TRP A 169 8.84 -34.99 -11.32
CA TRP A 169 8.81 -34.31 -12.61
C TRP A 169 9.35 -35.21 -13.73
N PRO A 170 8.84 -35.09 -14.98
CA PRO A 170 9.46 -35.71 -16.15
C PRO A 170 10.93 -35.29 -16.31
N ASP A 171 11.77 -36.21 -16.77
CA ASP A 171 13.22 -35.98 -16.82
C ASP A 171 13.63 -34.87 -17.79
N PHE A 172 12.82 -34.57 -18.81
CA PHE A 172 13.05 -33.43 -19.70
C PHE A 172 12.93 -32.07 -18.96
N LEU A 173 12.04 -31.94 -17.96
CA LEU A 173 11.95 -30.72 -17.15
C LEU A 173 13.11 -30.63 -16.16
N LYS A 174 13.52 -31.76 -15.53
CA LYS A 174 14.69 -31.82 -14.65
C LYS A 174 15.96 -31.38 -15.41
N LEU A 175 16.12 -31.86 -16.64
CA LEU A 175 17.21 -31.47 -17.53
C LEU A 175 17.14 -29.99 -17.92
N GLY A 176 15.94 -29.45 -18.20
CA GLY A 176 15.73 -28.02 -18.42
C GLY A 176 16.14 -27.15 -17.24
N VAL A 177 15.78 -27.55 -16.00
CA VAL A 177 16.21 -26.87 -14.76
C VAL A 177 17.72 -26.96 -14.57
N TRP A 178 18.34 -28.11 -14.89
CA TRP A 178 19.79 -28.26 -14.85
C TRP A 178 20.51 -27.30 -15.82
N TYR A 179 20.09 -27.25 -17.09
CA TYR A 179 20.64 -26.30 -18.06
C TYR A 179 20.41 -24.85 -17.66
N LEU A 180 19.23 -24.49 -17.12
CA LEU A 180 18.96 -23.13 -16.64
C LEU A 180 19.85 -22.75 -15.45
N SER A 181 20.08 -23.69 -14.53
CA SER A 181 21.00 -23.52 -13.40
C SER A 181 22.44 -23.31 -13.88
N VAL A 182 22.94 -24.17 -14.77
CA VAL A 182 24.29 -24.04 -15.36
C VAL A 182 24.44 -22.75 -16.16
N ALA A 183 23.43 -22.34 -16.93
CA ALA A 183 23.44 -21.08 -17.67
C ALA A 183 23.46 -19.85 -16.74
N THR A 184 22.69 -19.87 -15.66
CA THR A 184 22.68 -18.81 -14.65
C THR A 184 24.01 -18.72 -13.91
N LEU A 185 24.58 -19.88 -13.55
CA LEU A 185 25.88 -19.96 -12.87
C LEU A 185 27.04 -19.53 -13.79
N GLY A 186 26.96 -19.86 -15.09
CA GLY A 186 27.89 -19.40 -16.12
C GLY A 186 27.82 -17.89 -16.34
N LEU A 187 26.62 -17.32 -16.47
CA LEU A 187 26.42 -15.87 -16.58
C LEU A 187 26.94 -15.13 -15.34
N LEU A 188 26.67 -15.66 -14.13
CA LEU A 188 27.19 -15.13 -12.88
C LEU A 188 28.72 -15.24 -12.80
N GLY A 189 29.30 -16.36 -13.26
CA GLY A 189 30.74 -16.56 -13.35
C GLY A 189 31.43 -15.59 -14.31
N VAL A 190 30.84 -15.32 -15.48
CA VAL A 190 31.33 -14.31 -16.43
C VAL A 190 31.25 -12.91 -15.81
N PHE A 191 30.15 -12.58 -15.14
CA PHE A 191 29.99 -11.30 -14.43
C PHE A 191 31.08 -11.07 -13.37
N PHE A 192 31.33 -12.07 -12.50
CA PHE A 192 32.44 -12.01 -11.54
C PHE A 192 33.82 -11.98 -12.22
N GLY A 193 34.02 -12.72 -13.31
CA GLY A 193 35.25 -12.68 -14.09
C GLY A 193 35.57 -11.27 -14.61
N ILE A 194 34.58 -10.57 -15.18
CA ILE A 194 34.73 -9.18 -15.63
C ILE A 194 35.02 -8.24 -14.45
N ALA A 195 34.35 -8.43 -13.31
CA ALA A 195 34.62 -7.64 -12.10
C ALA A 195 36.06 -7.85 -11.55
N ILE A 196 36.57 -9.08 -11.58
CA ILE A 196 37.95 -9.40 -11.17
C ILE A 196 38.96 -8.81 -12.15
N VAL A 197 38.75 -8.94 -13.46
CA VAL A 197 39.63 -8.33 -14.49
C VAL A 197 39.66 -6.81 -14.34
N ARG A 198 38.52 -6.16 -14.10
CA ARG A 198 38.42 -4.72 -13.79
C ARG A 198 39.25 -4.36 -12.55
N LEU A 199 39.18 -5.13 -11.47
CA LEU A 199 39.95 -4.89 -10.25
C LEU A 199 41.46 -5.02 -10.50
N ILE A 200 41.90 -6.07 -11.20
CA ILE A 200 43.32 -6.30 -11.52
C ILE A 200 43.87 -5.14 -12.37
N LEU A 201 43.15 -4.74 -13.43
CA LEU A 201 43.54 -3.61 -14.27
C LEU A 201 43.59 -2.29 -13.50
N PHE A 202 42.64 -2.06 -12.59
CA PHE A 202 42.66 -0.87 -11.73
C PHE A 202 43.89 -0.85 -10.81
N VAL A 203 44.22 -1.96 -10.13
CA VAL A 203 45.39 -2.05 -9.26
C VAL A 203 46.70 -1.85 -10.03
N ILE A 204 46.86 -2.51 -11.19
CA ILE A 204 48.06 -2.36 -12.04
C ILE A 204 48.21 -0.92 -12.53
N THR A 205 47.13 -0.31 -13.04
CA THR A 205 47.19 1.06 -13.57
C THR A 205 47.34 2.11 -12.47
N MET A 206 46.85 1.88 -11.24
CA MET A 206 47.10 2.78 -10.11
C MET A 206 48.57 2.80 -9.66
N ILE A 207 49.32 1.72 -9.90
CA ILE A 207 50.76 1.64 -9.56
C ILE A 207 51.63 2.24 -10.68
N ILE A 208 51.27 2.00 -11.95
CA ILE A 208 52.10 2.37 -13.11
C ILE A 208 51.75 3.77 -13.66
N LEU A 209 50.47 4.17 -13.62
CA LEU A 209 49.99 5.44 -14.16
C LEU A 209 49.48 6.35 -13.03
N PRO A 210 49.58 7.69 -13.19
CA PRO A 210 49.03 8.64 -12.21
C PRO A 210 47.49 8.72 -12.20
N ARG A 211 46.79 7.85 -12.95
CA ARG A 211 45.34 7.89 -13.16
C ARG A 211 44.78 6.48 -13.31
N GLY A 212 43.77 6.15 -12.51
CA GLY A 212 43.14 4.83 -12.53
C GLY A 212 42.41 4.56 -13.83
N PHE A 213 42.67 3.40 -14.44
CA PHE A 213 41.91 2.91 -15.59
C PHE A 213 40.70 2.11 -15.11
N TRP A 214 39.53 2.35 -15.68
CA TRP A 214 38.29 1.64 -15.37
C TRP A 214 37.78 0.87 -16.58
N LEU A 215 37.85 -0.46 -16.54
CA LEU A 215 37.19 -1.31 -17.52
C LEU A 215 35.69 -1.38 -17.19
N PHE A 216 34.82 -1.10 -18.18
CA PHE A 216 33.36 -0.98 -18.04
C PHE A 216 32.93 -0.14 -16.82
N PRO A 217 33.08 1.20 -16.86
CA PRO A 217 32.67 2.08 -15.75
C PRO A 217 31.23 1.80 -15.27
N ASN A 218 30.30 1.72 -16.22
CA ASN A 218 28.85 1.61 -16.00
C ASN A 218 28.38 0.21 -15.55
N LEU A 219 29.29 -0.77 -15.34
CA LEU A 219 28.91 -2.16 -15.01
C LEU A 219 28.17 -2.32 -13.66
N PHE A 220 28.33 -1.34 -12.76
CA PHE A 220 27.65 -1.29 -11.45
C PHE A 220 26.79 -0.02 -11.29
N GLU A 221 26.51 0.70 -12.37
CA GLU A 221 25.55 1.80 -12.36
C GLU A 221 24.14 1.26 -12.65
N ASP A 222 23.10 2.04 -12.33
CA ASP A 222 21.68 1.68 -12.50
C ASP A 222 21.23 1.71 -13.99
N CYS A 223 21.97 1.01 -14.83
CA CYS A 223 21.83 0.95 -16.28
C CYS A 223 21.34 -0.44 -16.72
N GLY A 224 20.68 -0.52 -17.89
CA GLY A 224 20.29 -1.81 -18.47
C GLY A 224 21.51 -2.62 -18.91
N VAL A 225 21.41 -3.96 -18.89
CA VAL A 225 22.53 -4.90 -19.12
C VAL A 225 23.39 -4.56 -20.35
N ILE A 226 22.79 -4.09 -21.45
CA ILE A 226 23.51 -3.74 -22.70
C ILE A 226 24.31 -2.43 -22.56
N ASP A 227 23.80 -1.50 -21.76
CA ASP A 227 24.37 -0.17 -21.52
C ASP A 227 25.45 -0.22 -20.44
N SER A 228 25.34 -1.12 -19.47
CA SER A 228 26.39 -1.47 -18.50
C SER A 228 27.75 -1.85 -19.13
N PHE A 229 27.76 -2.32 -20.39
CA PHE A 229 28.98 -2.65 -21.15
C PHE A 229 29.45 -1.52 -22.08
N LYS A 230 28.90 -0.30 -21.96
CA LYS A 230 29.30 0.87 -22.74
C LYS A 230 29.53 2.08 -21.82
N PRO A 231 30.62 2.84 -21.98
CA PRO A 231 31.78 2.57 -22.83
C PRO A 231 32.61 1.38 -22.33
N LEU A 232 33.42 0.78 -23.20
CA LEU A 232 34.30 -0.35 -22.87
C LEU A 232 35.35 0.01 -21.81
N TYR A 233 35.84 1.25 -21.84
CA TYR A 233 36.78 1.78 -20.86
C TYR A 233 36.44 3.23 -20.52
N GLY A 234 36.73 3.58 -19.28
CA GLY A 234 36.78 4.94 -18.75
C GLY A 234 38.10 5.17 -18.02
N TRP A 235 38.33 6.41 -17.62
CA TRP A 235 39.49 6.79 -16.84
C TRP A 235 39.05 7.71 -15.71
N ASP A 236 39.59 7.50 -14.52
CA ASP A 236 39.30 8.33 -13.35
C ASP A 236 39.66 9.80 -13.60
N GLU A 237 38.90 10.72 -13.01
CA GLU A 237 39.15 12.15 -13.18
C GLU A 237 40.45 12.56 -12.45
N PRO A 238 41.27 13.47 -12.99
CA PRO A 238 42.45 13.94 -12.29
C PRO A 238 42.00 14.63 -10.99
N LYS A 239 42.48 14.14 -9.84
CA LYS A 239 42.21 14.70 -8.51
C LYS A 239 42.65 16.17 -8.44
N GLN A 240 41.74 17.08 -8.79
CA GLN A 240 41.91 18.52 -8.67
C GLN A 240 42.17 18.85 -7.20
N LYS A 241 43.42 19.18 -6.87
CA LYS A 241 43.77 19.70 -5.54
C LYS A 241 42.98 21.00 -5.34
N LYS A 242 42.01 21.00 -4.43
CA LYS A 242 41.31 22.23 -4.02
C LYS A 242 42.32 23.29 -3.59
N LYS A 243 42.58 24.27 -4.46
CA LYS A 243 43.12 25.58 -4.08
C LYS A 243 41.96 26.55 -3.95
N SER A 244 41.97 27.31 -2.86
CA SER A 244 40.94 28.28 -2.51
C SER A 244 41.04 29.56 -3.34
N ALA A 245 39.87 30.06 -3.78
CA ALA A 245 39.52 31.46 -4.07
C ALA A 245 40.37 32.29 -5.05
N THR A 246 39.79 32.74 -6.17
CA THR A 246 39.16 34.08 -6.28
C THR A 246 38.74 34.42 -7.73
N THR A 247 37.49 34.88 -7.85
CA THR A 247 36.74 35.55 -8.93
C THR A 247 37.50 36.26 -10.07
N SER A 248 37.14 35.98 -11.34
CA SER A 248 36.45 36.93 -12.25
C SER A 248 36.09 36.42 -13.67
N SER A 249 34.78 36.49 -14.03
CA SER A 249 34.20 36.92 -15.35
C SER A 249 34.56 36.16 -16.67
N THR A 250 33.68 35.76 -17.61
CA THR A 250 32.22 36.02 -17.88
C THR A 250 31.63 34.94 -18.83
N ALA A 251 30.30 34.74 -18.82
CA ALA A 251 29.44 34.09 -19.85
C ALA A 251 29.55 32.54 -20.04
N ALA A 252 28.47 31.79 -20.29
CA ALA A 252 27.02 32.05 -20.20
C ALA A 252 26.19 30.74 -20.19
N ALA A 253 24.93 30.80 -19.70
CA ALA A 253 23.81 29.85 -19.88
C ALA A 253 23.96 28.40 -19.32
N ALA A 254 22.95 27.77 -18.68
CA ALA A 254 21.60 28.20 -18.27
C ALA A 254 21.05 27.34 -17.09
N THR A 255 20.07 27.89 -16.33
CA THR A 255 19.02 27.21 -15.51
C THR A 255 19.44 26.03 -14.59
N ALA A 256 19.52 26.12 -13.25
CA ALA A 256 18.50 26.48 -12.23
C ALA A 256 17.18 25.67 -12.33
N ALA A 257 16.56 25.10 -11.28
CA ALA A 257 16.88 24.80 -9.87
C ALA A 257 15.80 23.78 -9.36
N THR A 258 15.93 22.98 -8.29
CA THR A 258 15.63 23.35 -6.87
C THR A 258 15.59 22.09 -5.96
N THR A 259 15.84 22.29 -4.66
CA THR A 259 15.82 21.37 -3.49
C THR A 259 14.52 20.58 -3.23
N PRO A 260 14.60 19.44 -2.49
CA PRO A 260 14.00 19.34 -1.13
C PRO A 260 14.84 18.46 -0.14
N ALA A 261 14.56 18.24 1.15
CA ALA A 261 13.89 18.98 2.26
C ALA A 261 14.10 18.18 3.59
N PRO A 262 14.19 18.78 4.82
CA PRO A 262 14.52 17.99 6.02
C PRO A 262 13.35 17.74 7.02
N SER A 263 13.32 16.53 7.62
CA SER A 263 13.04 16.14 9.04
C SER A 263 11.82 16.72 9.82
N SER A 264 11.14 16.08 10.81
CA SER A 264 11.26 14.76 11.49
C SER A 264 10.19 14.58 12.63
N SER A 265 9.99 13.35 13.14
CA SER A 265 9.44 12.99 14.49
C SER A 265 7.91 13.19 14.76
N SER A 266 7.19 12.56 15.71
CA SER A 266 7.47 11.49 16.72
C SER A 266 6.19 10.80 17.35
N SER A 267 6.32 9.51 17.71
CA SER A 267 5.93 8.81 18.98
C SER A 267 4.48 8.53 19.54
N GLN A 268 4.19 7.22 19.73
CA GLN A 268 3.83 6.43 20.96
C GLN A 268 2.41 6.15 21.60
N LYS A 269 1.98 4.85 21.56
CA LYS A 269 1.23 4.02 22.57
C LYS A 269 -0.29 4.25 22.88
N GLY A 270 -1.13 3.25 23.25
CA GLY A 270 -0.98 1.77 23.27
C GLY A 270 -1.96 0.96 24.20
N SER A 271 -2.44 -0.23 23.73
CA SER A 271 -2.79 -1.49 24.46
C SER A 271 -4.22 -1.90 24.99
N SER A 272 -4.96 -2.74 24.22
CA SER A 272 -5.77 -3.96 24.61
C SER A 272 -7.20 -4.02 25.24
N THR A 273 -8.05 -4.95 24.70
CA THR A 273 -9.29 -5.63 25.25
C THR A 273 -10.65 -5.23 24.60
N SER A 274 -11.67 -6.11 24.37
CA SER A 274 -11.78 -7.35 23.54
C SER A 274 -13.26 -7.63 23.15
N THR A 275 -13.53 -8.66 22.29
CA THR A 275 -14.85 -9.32 22.01
C THR A 275 -15.81 -8.62 21.01
N THR A 276 -16.78 -9.29 20.33
CA THR A 276 -16.75 -10.28 19.21
C THR A 276 -18.14 -10.22 18.52
N VAL A 277 -18.26 -10.36 17.18
CA VAL A 277 -19.57 -10.50 16.47
C VAL A 277 -19.49 -11.52 15.33
N GLU A 278 -20.54 -12.33 15.19
CA GLU A 278 -20.78 -13.31 14.13
C GLU A 278 -21.62 -12.74 12.98
N THR A 279 -21.53 -13.38 11.81
CA THR A 279 -22.36 -13.08 10.63
C THR A 279 -23.14 -14.34 10.25
N VAL A 280 -24.47 -14.28 10.32
CA VAL A 280 -25.35 -15.35 9.84
C VAL A 280 -25.48 -15.24 8.32
N LYS A 281 -25.55 -16.39 7.67
CA LYS A 281 -25.76 -16.58 6.24
C LYS A 281 -27.10 -17.28 6.09
N GLU A 282 -28.04 -16.67 5.38
CA GLU A 282 -29.30 -17.33 4.97
C GLU A 282 -29.21 -17.71 3.48
N ASP A 283 -29.99 -18.73 3.13
CA ASP A 283 -29.82 -19.59 1.93
C ASP A 283 -30.28 -19.00 0.59
#